data_AF-A0A2G9TIB5-F1
#
_entry.id   AF-A0A2G9TIB5-F1
#
_cell.length_a   1.000
_cell.length_b   1.000
_cell.length_c   1.000
_cell.angle_alpha   90.00
_cell.angle_beta   90.00
_cell.angle_gamma   90.00
#
_symmetry.space_group_name_H-M   'P 1'
#
loop_
_entity.id
_entity.type
_entity.pdbx_description
1 polymer ?
#
loop_
_entity_poly.entity_id
_entity_poly.type
_entity_poly.pdbx_seq_one_letter_code
_entity_poly.pdbx_strand_id
1 'polypeptide(L)'
;LSKREATDVVQPKEDSIEEINMKSGIAEELFQGDIILTKEQKEQIAADISGYRSKRQAFKEKGKWPARKWSHGVAYMLAEHLDTATETNFKKAVKLWMEDTCINFTEYNYPPAQGVLREGFVIFLNVHI
;
A
#
# COMPACT_ATOMS: atom_id res chain seq x y z
N LEU A 1 -16.79 -15.45 -20.58
CA LEU A 1 -17.74 -15.17 -19.50
C LEU A 1 -17.37 -16.05 -18.30
N SER A 2 -16.49 -15.56 -17.43
CA SER A 2 -16.17 -16.24 -16.18
C SER A 2 -17.10 -15.69 -15.10
N LYS A 3 -17.98 -16.54 -14.58
CA LYS A 3 -18.92 -16.17 -13.52
C LYS A 3 -18.11 -15.94 -12.24
N ARG A 4 -18.05 -14.70 -11.76
CA ARG A 4 -17.72 -14.42 -10.36
C ARG A 4 -18.97 -14.80 -9.55
N GLU A 5 -19.01 -16.02 -9.04
CA GLU A 5 -20.07 -16.46 -8.14
C GLU A 5 -19.47 -16.68 -6.75
N ALA A 6 -19.32 -15.55 -6.05
CA ALA A 6 -19.37 -15.46 -4.60
C ALA A 6 -19.99 -14.08 -4.32
N THR A 7 -21.18 -14.05 -3.73
CA THR A 7 -21.72 -12.83 -3.14
C THR A 7 -20.70 -12.34 -2.12
N ASP A 8 -20.21 -11.11 -2.31
CA ASP A 8 -19.36 -10.42 -1.35
C ASP A 8 -20.19 -10.17 -0.09
N VAL A 9 -20.22 -11.14 0.82
CA VAL A 9 -20.92 -10.99 2.10
C VAL A 9 -20.00 -10.16 2.97
N VAL A 10 -20.10 -8.84 2.83
CA VAL A 10 -19.50 -7.88 3.76
C VAL A 10 -20.08 -8.20 5.13
N GLN A 11 -19.25 -8.75 6.02
CA GLN A 11 -19.69 -9.01 7.38
C GLN A 11 -20.00 -7.67 8.06
N PRO A 12 -21.10 -7.54 8.80
CA PRO A 12 -21.52 -6.27 9.41
C PRO A 12 -20.59 -5.79 10.54
N LYS A 13 -19.43 -6.42 10.73
CA LYS A 13 -18.49 -6.12 11.81
C LYS A 13 -17.07 -6.13 11.28
N GLU A 14 -16.76 -5.14 10.45
CA GLU A 14 -15.39 -4.77 10.10
C GLU A 14 -15.24 -3.30 10.44
N ASP A 15 -14.46 -3.01 11.49
CA ASP A 15 -14.02 -1.66 11.78
C ASP A 15 -13.30 -1.15 10.52
N SER A 16 -13.73 -0.03 9.92
CA SER A 16 -13.06 0.47 8.71
C SER A 16 -11.58 0.74 8.99
N ILE A 17 -10.73 0.82 7.96
CA ILE A 17 -9.29 1.14 8.15
C ILE A 17 -9.14 2.45 8.94
N GLU A 18 -10.00 3.44 8.67
CA GLU A 18 -10.04 4.70 9.41
C GLU A 18 -10.43 4.50 10.87
N GLU A 19 -11.42 3.64 11.16
CA GLU A 19 -11.82 3.31 12.53
C GLU A 19 -10.71 2.57 13.29
N ILE A 20 -10.02 1.64 12.65
CA ILE A 20 -8.86 0.93 13.20
C ILE A 20 -7.74 1.94 13.53
N ASN A 21 -7.40 2.82 12.59
CA ASN A 21 -6.34 3.81 12.77
C ASN A 21 -6.70 4.90 13.78
N MET A 22 -7.99 5.20 13.92
CA MET A 22 -8.51 6.08 14.97
C MET A 22 -8.38 5.42 16.35
N LYS A 23 -8.76 4.15 16.48
CA LYS A 23 -8.63 3.39 17.74
C LYS A 23 -7.18 3.19 18.18
N SER A 24 -6.25 3.03 17.24
CA SER A 24 -4.82 2.89 17.52
C SER A 24 -4.11 4.23 17.79
N GLY A 25 -4.80 5.37 17.64
CA GLY A 25 -4.29 6.70 17.97
C GLY A 25 -3.33 7.29 16.93
N ILE A 26 -3.21 6.68 15.74
CA ILE A 26 -2.31 7.16 14.68
C ILE A 26 -3.03 7.98 13.61
N ALA A 27 -4.36 8.06 13.65
CA ALA A 27 -5.17 8.72 12.62
C ALA A 27 -4.78 10.18 12.36
N GLU A 28 -4.35 10.93 13.39
CA GLU A 28 -3.94 12.33 13.23
C GLU A 28 -2.64 12.50 12.42
N GLU A 29 -1.80 11.45 12.38
CA GLU A 29 -0.55 11.46 11.62
C GLU A 29 -0.73 11.03 10.16
N LEU A 30 -1.87 10.40 9.85
CA LEU A 30 -2.20 9.82 8.56
C LEU A 30 -3.06 10.77 7.73
N PHE A 31 -2.67 10.96 6.46
CA PHE A 31 -3.51 11.68 5.51
C PHE A 31 -4.68 10.79 5.08
N GLN A 32 -5.89 11.34 5.11
CA GLN A 32 -7.14 10.61 4.86
C GLN A 32 -7.34 9.35 5.72
N GLY A 33 -6.61 9.22 6.83
CA GLY A 33 -6.77 8.12 7.78
C GLY A 33 -5.93 6.88 7.49
N ASP A 34 -5.28 6.74 6.32
CA ASP A 34 -4.57 5.52 5.93
C ASP A 34 -3.24 5.74 5.17
N ILE A 35 -2.85 6.98 4.86
CA ILE A 35 -1.64 7.28 4.07
C ILE A 35 -0.60 8.06 4.88
N ILE A 36 0.62 7.51 4.98
CA ILE A 36 1.78 8.25 5.48
C ILE A 36 2.34 9.13 4.35
N LEU A 37 2.40 10.44 4.58
CA LEU A 37 2.98 11.39 3.63
C LEU A 37 4.42 11.73 3.99
N THR A 38 5.30 11.76 2.97
CA THR A 38 6.60 12.43 3.09
C THR A 38 6.43 13.94 3.29
N LYS A 39 7.45 14.59 3.85
CA LYS A 39 7.43 16.04 4.06
C LYS A 39 7.14 16.82 2.78
N GLU A 40 7.80 16.45 1.67
CA GLU A 40 7.59 17.06 0.35
C GLU A 40 6.13 16.94 -0.13
N GLN A 41 5.50 15.78 0.07
CA GLN A 41 4.09 15.56 -0.30
C GLN A 41 3.15 16.42 0.55
N LYS A 42 3.42 16.58 1.86
CA LYS A 42 2.63 17.46 2.74
C LYS A 42 2.69 18.91 2.25
N GLU A 43 3.89 19.40 1.92
CA GLU A 43 4.09 20.76 1.41
C GLU A 43 3.40 20.98 0.07
N GLN A 44 3.48 20.01 -0.85
CA GLN A 44 2.82 20.11 -2.15
C GLN A 44 1.29 20.11 -2.04
N ILE A 45 0.71 19.25 -1.19
CA ILE A 45 -0.74 19.22 -0.95
C ILE A 45 -1.19 20.53 -0.31
N ALA A 46 -0.45 21.07 0.66
CA ALA A 46 -0.77 22.36 1.27
C ALA A 46 -0.73 23.52 0.27
N ALA A 47 0.24 23.53 -0.65
CA ALA A 47 0.31 24.51 -1.73
C ALA A 47 -0.85 24.37 -2.73
N ASP A 48 -1.23 23.14 -3.10
CA ASP A 48 -2.34 22.87 -4.02
C ASP A 48 -3.72 23.26 -3.45
N ILE A 49 -3.90 23.20 -2.12
CA ILE A 49 -5.13 23.67 -1.46
C ILE A 49 -5.36 25.18 -1.67
N SER A 50 -4.29 25.96 -1.88
CA SER A 50 -4.38 27.41 -2.09
C SER A 50 -4.70 27.84 -3.54
N GLY A 51 -4.79 26.90 -4.49
CA GLY A 51 -4.97 27.17 -5.92
C GLY A 51 -6.14 26.43 -6.57
N TYR A 52 -6.38 26.69 -7.87
CA TYR A 52 -7.41 26.04 -8.68
C TYR A 52 -7.35 24.52 -8.53
N ARG A 53 -8.48 23.90 -8.15
CA ARG A 53 -8.65 22.45 -7.96
C ARG A 53 -8.04 21.64 -9.11
N SER A 54 -6.83 21.12 -8.90
CA SER A 54 -6.23 20.17 -9.82
C SER A 54 -7.01 18.85 -9.76
N LYS A 55 -7.26 18.22 -10.91
CA LYS A 55 -7.88 16.88 -10.92
C LYS A 55 -6.96 15.92 -10.16
N ARG A 56 -7.53 15.00 -9.39
CA ARG A 56 -6.78 13.90 -8.75
C ARG A 56 -5.93 13.21 -9.82
N GLN A 57 -4.63 13.19 -9.66
CA GLN A 57 -3.69 12.49 -10.53
C GLN A 57 -2.81 11.59 -9.66
N ALA A 58 -2.36 10.48 -10.23
CA ALA A 58 -1.26 9.73 -9.64
C ALA A 58 -0.07 10.69 -9.46
N PHE A 59 0.64 10.57 -8.34
CA PHE A 59 1.78 11.42 -8.04
C PHE A 59 2.80 11.34 -9.19
N LYS A 60 3.04 12.47 -9.85
CA LYS A 60 3.96 12.59 -10.98
C LYS A 60 4.99 13.66 -10.66
N GLU A 61 6.14 13.24 -10.13
CA GLU A 61 7.27 14.15 -9.98
C GLU A 61 7.76 14.56 -11.38
N LYS A 62 7.62 15.85 -11.72
CA LYS A 62 8.09 16.37 -13.00
C LYS A 62 9.61 16.22 -13.08
N GLY A 63 10.11 15.51 -14.10
CA GLY A 63 11.54 15.40 -14.39
C GLY A 63 12.31 14.30 -13.66
N LYS A 64 11.69 13.54 -12.74
CA LYS A 64 12.33 12.44 -12.00
C LYS A 64 11.66 11.08 -12.22
N TRP A 65 10.89 10.96 -13.30
CA TRP A 65 10.33 9.68 -13.71
C TRP A 65 11.48 8.71 -14.07
N PRO A 66 11.55 7.49 -13.49
CA PRO A 66 10.49 6.74 -12.82
C PRO A 66 10.63 6.58 -11.29
N ALA A 67 11.35 7.46 -10.59
CA ALA A 67 11.92 7.21 -9.25
C ALA A 67 10.96 6.80 -8.11
N ARG A 68 9.64 6.86 -8.31
CA ARG A 68 8.63 6.48 -7.29
C ARG A 68 7.68 5.35 -7.74
N LYS A 69 8.00 4.67 -8.83
CA LYS A 69 7.28 3.47 -9.29
C LYS A 69 8.11 2.23 -9.03
N TRP A 70 7.41 1.13 -8.82
CA TRP A 70 7.96 -0.22 -8.88
C TRP A 70 8.33 -0.59 -10.31
N SER A 71 9.56 -0.31 -10.72
CA SER A 71 10.05 -0.54 -12.08
C SER A 71 10.23 -2.03 -12.41
N HIS A 72 10.48 -2.87 -11.38
CA HIS A 72 10.81 -4.29 -11.52
C HIS A 72 9.88 -5.20 -10.69
N GLY A 73 8.68 -4.72 -10.38
CA GLY A 73 7.78 -5.39 -9.44
C GLY A 73 8.02 -5.00 -7.99
N VAL A 74 7.29 -5.66 -7.09
CA VAL A 74 7.23 -5.33 -5.66
C VAL A 74 7.88 -6.45 -4.85
N ALA A 75 8.96 -6.12 -4.15
CA ALA A 75 9.56 -7.00 -3.16
C ALA A 75 8.86 -6.83 -1.81
N TYR A 76 8.50 -7.94 -1.15
CA TYR A 76 7.88 -7.89 0.18
C TYR A 76 8.47 -8.96 1.11
N MET A 77 8.29 -8.72 2.41
CA MET A 77 8.64 -9.65 3.47
C MET A 77 7.52 -9.63 4.51
N LEU A 78 7.14 -10.81 5.01
CA LEU A 78 6.19 -10.94 6.10
C LEU A 78 6.95 -10.85 7.43
N ALA A 79 6.35 -10.17 8.41
CA ALA A 79 6.90 -10.12 9.75
C ALA A 79 6.93 -11.53 10.37
N GLU A 80 7.95 -11.83 11.17
CA GLU A 80 8.15 -13.16 11.79
C GLU A 80 6.95 -13.65 12.62
N HIS A 81 6.21 -12.71 13.22
CA HIS A 81 5.05 -12.99 14.06
C HIS A 81 3.74 -12.51 13.43
N LEU A 82 3.69 -12.43 12.10
CA LEU A 82 2.44 -12.11 11.40
C LEU A 82 1.42 -13.22 11.63
N ASP A 83 0.18 -12.84 11.92
CA ASP A 83 -0.91 -13.79 12.08
C ASP A 83 -1.14 -14.60 10.78
N THR A 84 -1.44 -15.89 10.93
CA THR A 84 -1.62 -16.84 9.83
C THR A 84 -2.79 -16.46 8.89
N ALA A 85 -3.87 -15.88 9.43
CA ALA A 85 -4.99 -15.44 8.61
C ALA A 85 -4.60 -14.19 7.81
N THR A 86 -3.85 -13.27 8.43
CA THR A 86 -3.29 -12.08 7.76
C THR A 86 -2.32 -12.45 6.64
N GLU A 87 -1.40 -13.39 6.89
CA GLU A 87 -0.50 -13.94 5.87
C GLU A 87 -1.30 -14.54 4.69
N THR A 88 -2.29 -15.38 5.00
CA THR A 88 -3.11 -16.05 3.99
C THR A 88 -3.88 -15.03 3.14
N ASN A 89 -4.48 -14.03 3.77
CA ASN A 89 -5.22 -12.98 3.09
C ASN A 89 -4.31 -12.11 2.23
N PHE A 90 -3.11 -11.76 2.72
CA PHE A 90 -2.12 -11.02 1.94
C PHE A 90 -1.67 -11.81 0.71
N LYS A 91 -1.35 -13.10 0.85
CA LYS A 91 -0.94 -13.96 -0.27
C LYS A 91 -2.05 -14.12 -1.32
N LYS A 92 -3.32 -14.18 -0.91
CA LYS A 92 -4.47 -14.14 -1.83
C LYS A 92 -4.53 -12.82 -2.60
N ALA A 93 -4.35 -11.69 -1.92
CA ALA A 93 -4.33 -10.38 -2.56
C ALA A 93 -3.18 -10.26 -3.58
N VAL A 94 -1.96 -10.67 -3.19
CA VAL A 94 -0.79 -10.72 -4.10
C VAL A 94 -1.09 -11.54 -5.35
N LYS A 95 -1.67 -12.73 -5.18
CA LYS A 95 -2.05 -13.60 -6.29
C LYS A 95 -3.05 -12.93 -7.23
N LEU A 96 -4.11 -12.33 -6.68
CA LEU A 96 -5.12 -11.60 -7.47
C LEU A 96 -4.47 -10.48 -8.30
N TRP A 97 -3.57 -9.70 -7.69
CA TRP A 97 -2.85 -8.64 -8.41
C TRP A 97 -1.97 -9.18 -9.54
N MET A 98 -1.27 -10.30 -9.32
CA MET A 98 -0.43 -10.92 -10.36
C MET A 98 -1.24 -11.55 -11.50
N GLU A 99 -2.45 -12.02 -11.23
CA GLU A 99 -3.35 -12.61 -12.24
C GLU A 99 -4.00 -11.53 -13.12
N ASP A 100 -4.38 -10.40 -12.54
CA ASP A 100 -5.15 -9.34 -13.22
C ASP A 100 -4.29 -8.15 -13.71
N THR A 101 -2.99 -8.10 -13.36
CA THR A 101 -2.10 -6.99 -13.73
C THR A 101 -0.73 -7.47 -14.21
N CYS A 102 0.09 -6.55 -14.73
CA CYS A 102 1.49 -6.83 -15.06
C CYS A 102 2.47 -6.62 -13.90
N ILE A 103 1.97 -6.46 -12.66
CA ILE A 103 2.79 -6.25 -11.47
C ILE A 103 3.19 -7.62 -10.92
N ASN A 104 4.50 -7.87 -10.86
CA ASN A 104 5.05 -9.05 -10.21
C ASN A 104 5.38 -8.77 -8.75
N PHE A 105 5.11 -9.72 -7.88
CA PHE A 105 5.49 -9.69 -6.47
C PHE A 105 6.54 -10.74 -6.18
N THR A 106 7.47 -10.46 -5.26
CA THR A 106 8.51 -11.42 -4.84
C THR A 106 8.64 -11.40 -3.31
N GLU A 107 8.37 -12.55 -2.70
CA GLU A 107 8.51 -12.78 -1.26
C GLU A 107 9.98 -13.06 -0.91
N TYR A 108 10.47 -12.43 0.15
CA TYR A 108 11.80 -12.67 0.72
C TYR A 108 11.68 -13.12 2.17
N ASN A 109 12.51 -14.09 2.58
CA ASN A 109 12.59 -14.57 3.97
C ASN A 109 13.55 -13.74 4.85
N TYR A 110 14.34 -12.88 4.22
CA TYR A 110 15.32 -12.00 4.83
C TYR A 110 15.44 -10.75 3.96
N PRO A 111 15.77 -9.58 4.54
CA PRO A 111 15.92 -8.36 3.77
C PRO A 111 16.92 -8.59 2.63
N PRO A 112 16.57 -8.30 1.37
CA PRO A 112 17.48 -8.51 0.27
C PRO A 112 18.71 -7.60 0.43
N ALA A 113 19.86 -8.06 -0.05
CA ALA A 113 21.11 -7.30 0.05
C ALA A 113 20.93 -5.86 -0.45
N GLN A 114 21.57 -4.88 0.21
CA GLN A 114 21.41 -3.43 0.01
C GLN A 114 21.53 -2.95 -1.47
N GLY A 115 22.07 -3.76 -2.38
CA GLY A 115 22.13 -3.50 -3.82
C GLY A 115 20.86 -3.82 -4.62
N VAL A 116 19.96 -4.66 -4.12
CA VAL A 116 18.65 -4.98 -4.74
C VAL A 116 17.60 -3.93 -4.38
N LEU A 117 17.79 -3.23 -3.25
CA LEU A 117 16.89 -2.22 -2.71
C LEU A 117 17.01 -0.83 -3.36
N ARG A 118 17.78 -0.69 -4.45
CA ARG A 118 18.11 0.64 -4.98
C ARG A 118 16.92 1.42 -5.55
N GLU A 119 15.74 0.82 -5.72
CA GLU A 119 14.53 1.56 -6.13
C GLU A 119 13.22 1.07 -5.49
N GLY A 120 13.27 0.21 -4.48
CA GLY A 120 12.06 -0.43 -3.93
C GLY A 120 11.98 -0.33 -2.42
N PHE A 121 10.91 0.31 -1.92
CA PHE A 121 10.44 0.10 -0.56
C PHE A 121 10.22 -1.42 -0.34
N VAL A 122 10.74 -2.00 0.73
CA VAL A 122 10.21 -3.31 1.15
C VAL A 122 8.91 -3.00 1.88
N ILE A 123 7.80 -3.58 1.43
CA ILE A 123 6.57 -3.51 2.22
C ILE A 123 6.80 -4.40 3.43
N PHE A 124 7.07 -3.79 4.58
CA PHE A 124 7.00 -4.44 5.88
C PHE A 124 5.55 -4.37 6.33
N LEU A 125 4.85 -5.49 6.25
CA LEU A 125 3.53 -5.62 6.87
C LEU A 125 3.74 -5.85 8.36
N ASN A 126 3.77 -4.77 9.12
CA ASN A 126 3.63 -4.82 10.57
C ASN A 126 2.17 -4.50 10.89
N VAL A 127 1.29 -5.46 10.59
CA VAL A 127 -0.13 -5.35 10.89
C VAL A 127 -0.37 -6.15 12.17
N HIS A 128 -0.55 -5.46 13.28
CA HIS A 128 -1.17 -6.02 14.48
C HIS A 128 -2.66 -5.70 14.39
N ILE A 129 -3.45 -6.67 13.93
CA ILE A 129 -4.91 -6.68 14.09
C ILE A 129 -5.22 -7.39 15.39
#